data_AF-A0A1M2VPT4-F1
#
_entry.id   AF-A0A1M2VPT4-F1
#
_cell.length_a   1.000
_cell.length_b   1.000
_cell.length_c   1.000
_cell.angle_alpha   90.00
_cell.angle_beta   90.00
_cell.angle_gamma   90.00
#
_symmetry.space_group_name_H-M   'P 1'
#
loop_
_entity.id
_entity.type
_entity.pdbx_description
1 polymer ?
#
loop_
_entity_poly.entity_id
_entity_poly.type
_entity_poly.pdbx_seq_one_letter_code
_entity_poly.pdbx_strand_id
1 'polypeptide(L)'
;MSKSTPDSVDADVRRIRLAADAFDPDIAERVDGLTATLDEYAAILAANQDARQNIGNATSPSIWPVLRSLWEAAADAHADTNPDDAPRLIQLSVSLARFTRNLVAATPANQESA
;
A
#
# COMPACT_ATOMS: atom_id res chain seq x y z
N MET A 1 -15.59 15.80 -14.31
CA MET A 1 -14.37 15.40 -13.58
C MET A 1 -14.40 16.12 -12.24
N SER A 2 -14.81 15.43 -11.18
CA SER A 2 -14.77 15.98 -9.82
C SER A 2 -13.34 15.86 -9.30
N LYS A 3 -12.71 16.98 -8.97
CA LYS A 3 -11.40 16.98 -8.28
C LYS A 3 -11.58 16.33 -6.91
N SER A 4 -10.77 15.32 -6.57
CA SER A 4 -10.71 14.81 -5.21
C SER A 4 -10.33 15.95 -4.26
N THR A 5 -11.06 16.10 -3.16
CA THR A 5 -10.76 17.10 -2.13
C THR A 5 -9.58 16.64 -1.27
N PRO A 6 -8.78 17.56 -0.71
CA PRO A 6 -7.67 17.22 0.19
C PRO A 6 -8.09 16.27 1.33
N ASP A 7 -9.28 16.51 1.90
CA ASP A 7 -9.85 15.67 2.97
C ASP A 7 -10.04 14.20 2.56
N SER A 8 -10.38 13.95 1.29
CA SER A 8 -10.55 12.60 0.74
C SER A 8 -9.21 11.90 0.58
N VAL A 9 -8.19 12.63 0.12
CA VAL A 9 -6.83 12.08 -0.08
C VAL A 9 -6.22 11.71 1.26
N ASP A 10 -6.34 12.59 2.25
CA ASP A 10 -5.86 12.31 3.59
C ASP A 10 -6.62 11.13 4.22
N ALA A 11 -7.92 10.98 3.92
CA ALA A 11 -8.69 9.81 4.35
C ALA A 11 -8.17 8.51 3.72
N ASP A 12 -7.80 8.55 2.44
CA ASP A 12 -7.21 7.40 1.75
C ASP A 12 -5.87 6.98 2.35
N VAL A 13 -4.94 7.93 2.54
CA VAL A 13 -3.64 7.61 3.15
C VAL A 13 -3.80 7.16 4.60
N ARG A 14 -4.74 7.74 5.36
CA ARG A 14 -5.07 7.26 6.71
C ARG A 14 -5.61 5.83 6.70
N ARG A 15 -6.47 5.46 5.73
CA ARG A 15 -6.99 4.09 5.63
C ARG A 15 -5.88 3.10 5.34
N ILE A 16 -4.99 3.40 4.39
CA ILE A 16 -3.84 2.55 4.06
C ILE A 16 -2.93 2.40 5.29
N ARG A 17 -2.64 3.52 5.96
CA ARG A 17 -1.85 3.53 7.18
C ARG A 17 -2.48 2.70 8.30
N LEU A 18 -3.79 2.81 8.54
CA LEU A 18 -4.47 2.01 9.55
C LEU A 18 -4.39 0.51 9.27
N ALA A 19 -4.49 0.10 8.00
CA ALA A 19 -4.29 -1.29 7.61
C ALA A 19 -2.83 -1.73 7.81
N ALA A 20 -1.86 -0.86 7.51
CA ALA A 20 -0.44 -1.12 7.71
C ALA A 20 -0.06 -1.20 9.20
N ASP A 21 -0.56 -0.29 10.03
CA ASP A 21 -0.32 -0.26 11.48
C ASP A 21 -0.96 -1.49 12.18
N ALA A 22 -1.99 -2.08 11.58
CA ALA A 22 -2.64 -3.30 12.06
C ALA A 22 -2.03 -4.60 11.48
N PHE A 23 -0.99 -4.49 10.64
CA PHE A 23 -0.34 -5.65 10.04
C PHE A 23 0.33 -6.50 11.11
N ASP A 24 0.06 -7.79 11.07
CA ASP A 24 0.70 -8.81 11.88
C ASP A 24 0.82 -10.06 11.00
N PRO A 25 2.04 -10.49 10.62
CA PRO A 25 2.23 -11.62 9.72
C PRO A 25 1.78 -12.96 10.32
N ASP A 26 1.71 -13.06 11.66
CA ASP A 26 1.29 -14.28 12.36
C ASP A 26 -0.23 -14.40 12.48
N ILE A 27 -0.97 -13.36 12.11
CA ILE A 27 -2.45 -13.33 12.17
C ILE A 27 -3.02 -13.26 10.74
N ALA A 28 -3.52 -14.40 10.27
CA ALA A 28 -4.12 -14.57 8.95
C ALA A 28 -5.06 -13.44 8.53
N GLU A 29 -6.00 -13.05 9.42
CA GLU A 29 -6.99 -12.01 9.14
C GLU A 29 -6.36 -10.63 8.95
N ARG A 30 -5.22 -10.35 9.59
CA ARG A 30 -4.48 -9.08 9.43
C ARG A 30 -3.77 -9.04 8.09
N VAL A 31 -3.13 -10.14 7.71
CA VAL A 31 -2.50 -10.29 6.40
C VAL A 31 -3.54 -10.16 5.29
N ASP A 32 -4.68 -10.85 5.41
CA ASP A 32 -5.77 -10.81 4.44
C ASP A 32 -6.40 -9.40 4.36
N GLY A 33 -6.60 -8.74 5.50
CA GLY A 33 -7.13 -7.37 5.57
C GLY A 33 -6.23 -6.33 4.92
N LEU A 34 -4.91 -6.41 5.16
CA LEU A 34 -3.94 -5.55 4.48
C LEU A 34 -3.89 -5.84 2.97
N THR A 35 -3.86 -7.12 2.59
CA THR A 35 -3.86 -7.55 1.18
C THR A 35 -5.07 -7.00 0.44
N ALA A 36 -6.27 -7.12 1.01
CA ALA A 36 -7.50 -6.59 0.42
C ALA A 36 -7.46 -5.05 0.27
N THR A 37 -6.93 -4.35 1.27
CA THR A 37 -6.77 -2.88 1.21
C THR A 37 -5.80 -2.47 0.11
N LEU A 38 -4.64 -3.14 0.01
CA LEU A 38 -3.66 -2.88 -1.05
C LEU A 38 -4.23 -3.17 -2.44
N ASP A 39 -5.04 -4.22 -2.57
CA ASP A 39 -5.69 -4.60 -3.83
C ASP A 39 -6.73 -3.59 -4.29
N GLU A 40 -7.57 -3.13 -3.37
CA GLU A 40 -8.55 -2.05 -3.61
C GLU A 40 -7.85 -0.81 -4.15
N TYR A 41 -6.83 -0.31 -3.45
CA TYR A 41 -6.12 0.89 -3.88
C TYR A 41 -5.24 0.66 -5.11
N ALA A 42 -4.67 -0.52 -5.30
CA ALA A 42 -3.94 -0.85 -6.52
C ALA A 42 -4.85 -0.73 -7.76
N ALA A 43 -6.12 -1.16 -7.64
CA ALA A 43 -7.11 -1.00 -8.72
C ALA A 43 -7.47 0.48 -8.96
N ILE A 44 -7.67 1.26 -7.89
CA ILE A 44 -7.94 2.71 -7.99
C ILE A 44 -6.76 3.42 -8.69
N LEU A 45 -5.53 3.15 -8.26
CA LEU A 45 -4.31 3.73 -8.84
C LEU A 45 -4.11 3.29 -10.29
N ALA A 46 -4.45 2.05 -10.65
CA ALA A 46 -4.36 1.61 -12.04
C ALA A 46 -5.27 2.44 -12.95
N ALA A 47 -6.49 2.78 -12.49
CA ALA A 47 -7.49 3.47 -13.29
C ALA A 47 -7.39 5.01 -13.27
N ASN A 48 -6.78 5.60 -12.22
CA ASN A 48 -6.87 7.04 -11.98
C ASN A 48 -5.49 7.68 -11.75
N GLN A 49 -5.03 8.47 -12.73
CA GLN A 49 -3.77 9.21 -12.64
C GLN A 49 -3.78 10.29 -11.54
N ASP A 50 -4.91 10.98 -11.34
CA ASP A 50 -5.03 11.99 -10.28
C ASP A 50 -4.88 11.34 -8.91
N ALA A 51 -5.42 10.13 -8.71
CA ALA A 51 -5.25 9.37 -7.47
C ALA A 51 -3.77 9.06 -7.18
N ARG A 52 -2.97 8.73 -8.20
CA ARG A 52 -1.52 8.50 -8.05
C ARG A 52 -0.81 9.75 -7.54
N GLN A 53 -1.08 10.88 -8.19
CA GLN A 53 -0.48 12.17 -7.81
C GLN A 53 -0.92 12.60 -6.42
N ASN A 54 -2.22 12.49 -6.12
CA ASN A 54 -2.78 12.90 -4.85
C ASN A 54 -2.22 12.08 -3.68
N ILE A 55 -2.25 10.75 -3.78
CA ILE A 55 -1.73 9.87 -2.72
C ILE A 55 -0.22 10.02 -2.58
N GLY A 56 0.53 10.09 -3.68
CA GLY A 56 1.99 10.24 -3.65
C GLY A 56 2.48 11.59 -3.12
N ASN A 57 1.73 12.67 -3.36
CA ASN A 57 2.06 14.02 -2.88
C ASN A 57 1.43 14.35 -1.52
N ALA A 58 0.67 13.43 -0.92
CA ALA A 58 0.11 13.64 0.41
C ALA A 58 1.24 13.82 1.43
N THR A 59 1.12 14.84 2.28
CA THR A 59 2.15 15.17 3.29
C THR A 59 1.66 14.97 4.73
N SER A 60 0.35 14.92 4.96
CA SER A 60 -0.25 14.85 6.30
C SER A 60 -1.46 13.91 6.36
N PRO A 61 -1.28 12.57 6.33
CA PRO A 61 0.00 11.85 6.39
C PRO A 61 0.64 11.58 5.02
N SER A 62 1.95 11.32 4.99
CA SER A 62 2.65 10.84 3.80
C SER A 62 2.59 9.31 3.69
N ILE A 63 2.45 8.81 2.46
CA ILE A 63 2.38 7.37 2.16
C ILE A 63 3.77 6.70 2.13
N TRP A 64 4.83 7.43 1.82
CA TRP A 64 6.17 6.85 1.59
C TRP A 64 6.78 6.17 2.82
N PRO A 65 6.73 6.75 4.03
CA PRO A 65 7.22 6.06 5.22
C PRO A 65 6.43 4.77 5.50
N VAL A 66 5.12 4.77 5.25
CA VAL A 66 4.25 3.59 5.42
C VAL A 66 4.66 2.47 4.46
N LEU A 67 4.90 2.79 3.20
CA LEU A 67 5.34 1.79 2.21
C LEU A 67 6.70 1.21 2.53
N ARG A 68 7.64 2.04 3.00
CA ARG A 68 8.96 1.55 3.42
C ARG A 68 8.83 0.54 4.55
N SER A 69 8.09 0.89 5.61
CA SER A 69 7.86 0.00 6.74
C SER A 69 7.12 -1.29 6.35
N LEU A 70 6.17 -1.22 5.41
CA LEU A 70 5.51 -2.43 4.90
C LEU A 70 6.46 -3.35 4.12
N TRP A 71 7.35 -2.78 3.30
CA TRP A 71 8.35 -3.58 2.59
C TRP A 71 9.35 -4.25 3.52
N GLU A 72 9.81 -3.52 4.54
CA GLU A 72 10.68 -4.07 5.60
C GLU A 72 9.97 -5.20 6.35
N ALA A 73 8.75 -4.97 6.83
CA ALA A 73 7.98 -5.96 7.57
C ALA A 73 7.61 -7.19 6.73
N ALA A 74 7.29 -7.03 5.44
CA ALA A 74 7.04 -8.14 4.54
C ALA A 74 8.31 -8.96 4.28
N ALA A 75 9.46 -8.31 4.13
CA ALA A 75 10.74 -8.98 3.95
C ALA A 75 11.14 -9.80 5.20
N ASP A 76 10.96 -9.20 6.38
CA ASP A 76 11.22 -9.87 7.67
C ASP A 76 10.28 -11.06 7.87
N ALA A 77 8.98 -10.91 7.55
CA ALA A 77 8.02 -12.00 7.64
C ALA A 77 8.46 -13.21 6.80
N HIS A 78 8.93 -12.99 5.56
CA HIS A 78 9.42 -14.05 4.68
C HIS A 78 10.66 -14.78 5.21
N ALA A 79 11.47 -14.17 6.08
CA ALA A 79 12.68 -14.79 6.61
C ALA A 79 12.38 -15.98 7.54
N ASP A 80 11.30 -15.88 8.33
CA ASP A 80 10.94 -16.86 9.37
C ASP A 80 9.58 -17.55 9.11
N THR A 81 9.07 -17.48 7.88
CA THR A 81 7.73 -17.98 7.51
C THR A 81 7.59 -19.50 7.63
N ASN A 82 6.50 -19.94 8.26
CA ASN A 82 6.02 -21.33 8.17
C ASN A 82 5.55 -21.65 6.73
N PRO A 83 5.97 -22.78 6.11
CA PRO A 83 5.52 -23.18 4.78
C PRO A 83 4.01 -23.09 4.51
N ASP A 84 3.18 -23.33 5.52
CA ASP A 84 1.71 -23.25 5.39
C ASP A 84 1.20 -21.81 5.21
N ASP A 85 1.92 -20.82 5.75
CA ASP A 85 1.57 -19.39 5.66
C ASP A 85 2.26 -18.69 4.47
N ALA A 86 3.28 -19.31 3.88
CA ALA A 86 4.02 -18.78 2.74
C ALA A 86 3.14 -18.33 1.57
N PRO A 87 2.09 -19.07 1.13
CA PRO A 87 1.23 -18.60 0.04
C PRO A 87 0.55 -17.25 0.35
N ARG A 88 0.17 -17.01 1.61
CA ARG A 88 -0.50 -15.77 2.01
C ARG A 88 0.47 -14.58 2.00
N LEU A 89 1.69 -14.77 2.52
CA LEU A 89 2.72 -13.72 2.52
C LEU A 89 3.24 -13.41 1.11
N ILE A 90 3.30 -14.43 0.23
CA ILE A 90 3.58 -14.23 -1.20
C ILE A 90 2.48 -13.35 -1.82
N GLN A 91 1.20 -13.67 -1.57
CA GLN A 91 0.09 -12.88 -2.10
C GLN A 91 0.11 -11.43 -1.61
N LEU A 92 0.38 -11.20 -0.31
CA LEU A 92 0.56 -9.86 0.24
C LEU A 92 1.67 -9.10 -0.52
N SER A 93 2.81 -9.76 -0.77
CA SER A 93 3.95 -9.15 -1.47
C SER A 93 3.62 -8.78 -2.92
N VAL A 94 2.84 -9.62 -3.60
CA VAL A 94 2.32 -9.33 -4.95
C VAL A 94 1.40 -8.09 -4.92
N SER A 95 0.49 -8.02 -3.94
CA SER A 95 -0.40 -6.88 -3.75
C SER A 95 0.35 -5.58 -3.45
N LEU A 96 1.36 -5.63 -2.56
CA LEU A 96 2.22 -4.50 -2.22
C LEU A 96 3.06 -4.04 -3.42
N ALA A 97 3.63 -4.97 -4.19
CA ALA A 97 4.33 -4.68 -5.44
C ALA A 97 3.42 -3.98 -6.45
N ARG A 98 2.20 -4.51 -6.64
CA ARG A 98 1.23 -3.96 -7.58
C ARG A 98 0.78 -2.56 -7.17
N PHE A 99 0.49 -2.35 -5.90
CA PHE A 99 0.18 -1.04 -5.34
C PHE A 99 1.31 -0.05 -5.62
N THR A 100 2.55 -0.40 -5.22
CA THR A 100 3.73 0.48 -5.34
C THR A 100 4.00 0.83 -6.80
N ARG A 101 3.99 -0.16 -7.69
CA ARG A 101 4.15 0.04 -9.14
C ARG A 101 3.09 0.98 -9.71
N ASN A 102 1.82 0.79 -9.33
CA ASN A 102 0.74 1.62 -9.85
C ASN A 102 0.79 3.04 -9.28
N LEU A 103 1.24 3.22 -8.03
CA LEU A 103 1.45 4.53 -7.41
C LEU A 103 2.50 5.36 -8.17
N VAL A 104 3.61 4.75 -8.57
CA VAL A 104 4.69 5.44 -9.30
C VAL A 104 4.47 5.54 -10.82
N ALA A 105 3.48 4.82 -11.35
CA ALA A 105 3.26 4.72 -12.79
C ALA A 105 2.95 6.09 -13.43
N ALA A 106 3.79 6.47 -14.39
CA ALA A 106 3.70 7.74 -15.14
C ALA A 106 3.64 8.99 -14.24
N THR A 107 4.22 8.93 -13.04
CA THR A 107 4.24 10.06 -12.08
C THR A 107 5.68 10.30 -11.60
N PRO A 108 6.47 11.16 -12.28
CA PRO A 108 7.90 11.36 -11.96
C PRO A 108 8.17 11.73 -10.49
N ALA A 109 7.36 12.61 -9.90
CA ALA A 109 7.50 12.99 -8.48
C ALA A 109 7.38 11.78 -7.53
N ASN A 110 6.51 10.81 -7.86
CA ASN A 110 6.36 9.59 -7.08
C ASN A 110 7.55 8.64 -7.31
N GLN A 111 8.14 8.61 -8.51
CA GLN A 111 9.30 7.78 -8.82
C GLN A 111 10.55 8.23 -8.06
N GLU A 112 10.71 9.53 -7.83
CA GLU A 112 11.82 10.10 -7.05
C GLU A 112 11.70 9.82 -5.55
N SER A 113 10.48 9.54 -5.06
CA SER A 113 10.18 9.34 -3.64
C SER A 113 10.16 7.87 -3.19
N ALA A 114 10.08 6.93 -4.14
CA ALA A 114 9.90 5.50 -3.91
C ALA A 114 11.19 4.79 -3.45
#